data_AF-A0A4P9Y3C2-F1
#
_entry.id   AF-A0A4P9Y3C2-F1
#
_cell.length_a   1.000
_cell.length_b   1.000
_cell.length_c   1.000
_cell.angle_alpha   90.00
_cell.angle_beta   90.00
_cell.angle_gamma   90.00
#
_symmetry.space_group_name_H-M   'P 1'
#
loop_
_entity.id
_entity.type
_entity.pdbx_description
1 polymer ?
#
loop_
_entity_poly.entity_id
_entity_poly.type
_entity_poly.pdbx_seq_one_letter_code
_entity_poly.pdbx_strand_id
1 'polypeptide(L)'
;KTAGKAWFDMAAPMMTPELKRELNMLKLRVALDPKRHYKKQDAKAPPPKYFQMGTIIEGPTEFYSARMTRRERKETLVEQLLADETKQAYFKRKFSEIQEKRQSGGKASYRKKKIIRSGKNRR
;
A
#
# COMPACT_ATOMS: atom_id res chain seq x y z
N LYS A 1 29.41 -3.12 -2.93
CA LYS A 1 29.23 -4.17 -3.96
C LYS A 1 28.16 -3.68 -4.93
N THR A 2 28.44 -3.65 -6.23
CA THR A 2 27.51 -3.26 -7.31
C THR A 2 26.88 -4.50 -7.95
N ALA A 3 25.91 -4.30 -8.86
CA ALA A 3 25.33 -5.37 -9.66
C ALA A 3 26.26 -5.93 -10.75
N GLY A 4 27.42 -5.28 -10.98
CA GLY A 4 28.44 -5.67 -11.96
C GLY A 4 28.26 -5.03 -13.35
N LYS A 5 29.29 -5.15 -14.19
CA LYS A 5 29.38 -4.52 -15.53
C LYS A 5 28.23 -4.90 -16.48
N ALA A 6 27.73 -6.13 -16.38
CA ALA A 6 26.58 -6.59 -17.17
C ALA A 6 25.28 -5.82 -16.86
N TRP A 7 25.22 -5.14 -15.72
CA TRP A 7 24.11 -4.30 -15.30
C TRP A 7 24.57 -2.89 -14.89
N PHE A 8 25.48 -2.34 -15.71
CA PHE A 8 26.00 -0.97 -15.61
C PHE A 8 26.44 -0.56 -14.20
N ASP A 9 26.96 -1.51 -13.42
CA ASP A 9 27.46 -1.28 -12.07
C ASP A 9 26.44 -0.61 -11.12
N MET A 10 25.16 -0.95 -11.26
CA MET A 10 24.10 -0.44 -10.40
C MET A 10 24.46 -0.60 -8.90
N ALA A 11 24.50 0.53 -8.19
CA ALA A 11 24.80 0.57 -6.77
C ALA A 11 23.63 0.01 -5.94
N ALA A 12 23.96 -0.63 -4.81
CA ALA A 12 22.96 -1.01 -3.82
C ALA A 12 22.56 0.24 -3.01
N PRO A 13 21.28 0.65 -3.00
CA PRO A 13 20.83 1.78 -2.22
C PRO A 13 20.85 1.44 -0.72
N MET A 14 21.05 2.47 0.11
CA MET A 14 20.89 2.36 1.56
C MET A 14 19.40 2.21 1.90
N MET A 15 19.05 1.22 2.71
CA MET A 15 17.66 0.95 3.08
C MET A 15 17.15 1.94 4.13
N THR A 16 16.62 3.07 3.68
CA THR A 16 15.92 4.03 4.55
C THR A 16 14.50 3.53 4.90
N PRO A 17 13.89 4.01 6.00
CA PRO A 17 12.51 3.66 6.35
C PRO A 17 11.50 4.05 5.26
N GLU A 18 11.74 5.14 4.55
CA GLU A 18 10.92 5.62 3.44
C GLU A 18 10.96 4.64 2.27
N LEU A 19 12.16 4.28 1.81
CA LEU A 19 12.33 3.28 0.74
C LEU A 19 11.71 1.93 1.10
N LYS A 20 11.78 1.53 2.38
CA LYS A 20 11.12 0.32 2.85
C LYS A 20 9.61 0.41 2.72
N ARG A 21 8.98 1.56 2.99
CA ARG A 21 7.54 1.77 2.80
C ARG A 21 7.17 1.69 1.32
N GLU A 22 7.98 2.27 0.44
CA GLU A 22 7.77 2.22 -1.00
C GLU A 22 7.84 0.79 -1.55
N LEU A 23 8.87 0.03 -1.19
CA LEU A 23 9.02 -1.36 -1.58
C LEU A 23 7.89 -2.24 -1.04
N ASN A 24 7.46 -1.99 0.20
CA ASN A 24 6.31 -2.70 0.77
C ASN A 24 5.02 -2.38 0.00
N MET A 25 4.84 -1.15 -0.44
CA MET A 25 3.67 -0.77 -1.25
C MET A 25 3.68 -1.50 -2.60
N LEU A 26 4.82 -1.53 -3.30
CA LEU A 26 4.96 -2.28 -4.57
C LEU A 26 4.66 -3.77 -4.39
N LYS A 27 5.12 -4.36 -3.29
CA LYS A 27 4.84 -5.75 -2.94
C LYS A 27 3.35 -6.01 -2.72
N LEU A 28 2.64 -5.04 -2.15
CA LEU A 28 1.20 -5.11 -1.86
C LEU A 28 0.34 -4.51 -2.98
N ARG A 29 0.89 -4.24 -4.17
CA ARG A 29 0.17 -3.59 -5.29
C ARG A 29 -1.17 -4.23 -5.66
N VAL A 30 -1.30 -5.54 -5.44
CA VAL A 30 -2.54 -6.31 -5.70
C VAL A 30 -3.70 -5.84 -4.81
N ALA A 31 -3.42 -5.31 -3.63
CA ALA A 31 -4.44 -4.84 -2.68
C ALA A 31 -4.77 -3.35 -2.85
N LEU A 32 -4.05 -2.61 -3.70
CA LEU A 32 -4.21 -1.15 -3.84
C LEU A 32 -5.42 -0.77 -4.69
N ASP A 33 -5.69 -1.52 -5.76
CA ASP A 33 -6.79 -1.25 -6.68
C ASP A 33 -7.58 -2.55 -6.93
N PRO A 34 -8.87 -2.61 -6.55
CA PRO A 34 -9.69 -3.82 -6.74
C PRO A 34 -9.89 -4.19 -8.22
N LYS A 35 -9.65 -3.26 -9.15
CA LYS A 35 -9.82 -3.48 -10.60
C LYS A 35 -8.54 -3.94 -11.28
N ARG A 36 -7.37 -3.83 -10.62
CA ARG A 36 -6.07 -4.19 -11.20
C ARG A 36 -5.55 -5.49 -10.62
N HIS A 37 -5.52 -6.52 -11.47
CA HIS A 37 -4.99 -7.83 -11.11
C HIS A 37 -3.59 -7.99 -11.70
N TYR A 38 -2.60 -8.17 -10.83
CA TYR A 38 -1.20 -8.40 -11.23
C TYR A 38 -0.83 -9.88 -11.12
N LYS A 39 0.19 -10.30 -11.88
CA LYS A 39 0.81 -11.62 -11.72
C LYS A 39 1.29 -11.76 -10.27
N LYS A 40 0.93 -12.89 -9.63
CA LYS A 40 1.37 -13.22 -8.28
C LYS A 40 2.90 -13.28 -8.24
N GLN A 41 3.46 -12.62 -7.25
CA GLN A 41 4.87 -12.73 -6.87
C GLN A 41 4.94 -13.27 -5.46
N ASP A 42 6.07 -13.85 -5.10
CA ASP A 42 6.27 -14.44 -3.78
C ASP A 42 6.18 -13.37 -2.69
N ALA A 43 5.08 -13.39 -1.93
CA ALA A 43 4.86 -12.48 -0.81
C ALA A 43 5.88 -12.65 0.33
N LYS A 44 6.70 -13.71 0.31
CA LYS A 44 7.79 -13.92 1.26
C LYS A 44 9.16 -13.52 0.71
N ALA A 45 9.27 -13.23 -0.58
CA ALA A 45 10.54 -12.82 -1.17
C ALA A 45 11.02 -11.49 -0.53
N PRO A 46 12.33 -11.39 -0.23
CA PRO A 46 12.93 -10.13 0.17
C PRO A 46 12.90 -9.13 -0.99
N PRO A 47 12.98 -7.81 -0.70
CA PRO A 47 13.15 -6.81 -1.75
C PRO A 47 14.42 -7.08 -2.55
N PRO A 48 14.48 -6.65 -3.83
CA PRO A 48 15.68 -6.80 -4.65
C PRO A 48 16.89 -6.12 -3.99
N LYS A 49 18.06 -6.74 -4.10
CA LYS A 49 19.30 -6.23 -3.50
C LYS A 49 19.82 -4.97 -4.18
N TYR A 50 19.61 -4.87 -5.49
CA TYR A 50 20.03 -3.74 -6.32
C TYR A 50 18.79 -3.15 -6.98
N PHE A 51 18.54 -1.86 -6.77
CA PHE A 51 17.44 -1.13 -7.37
C PHE A 51 17.75 0.36 -7.37
N GLN A 52 17.03 1.10 -8.21
CA GLN A 52 17.08 2.56 -8.27
C GLN A 52 15.66 3.11 -8.29
N MET A 53 15.49 4.30 -7.72
CA MET A 53 14.25 5.06 -7.83
C MET A 53 14.43 6.13 -8.91
N GLY A 54 13.48 6.18 -9.83
CA GLY A 54 13.50 7.12 -10.94
C GLY A 54 12.11 7.69 -11.18
N THR A 55 12.09 8.81 -11.88
CA THR A 55 10.86 9.49 -12.30
C THR A 55 10.69 9.33 -13.81
N ILE A 56 9.43 9.25 -14.25
CA ILE A 56 9.13 9.12 -15.68
C ILE A 56 9.28 10.49 -16.33
N ILE A 57 10.09 10.56 -17.39
CA ILE A 57 10.16 11.73 -18.28
C ILE A 57 9.13 11.50 -19.39
N GLU A 58 8.10 12.34 -19.41
CA GLU A 58 6.99 12.23 -20.36
C GLU A 58 7.46 12.53 -21.80
N GLY A 59 6.95 11.77 -22.76
CA GLY A 59 7.27 11.97 -24.18
C GLY A 59 6.65 13.24 -24.76
N PRO A 60 7.22 13.79 -25.84
CA PRO A 60 6.78 15.06 -26.44
C PRO A 60 5.45 14.96 -27.21
N THR A 61 4.86 13.78 -27.35
CA THR A 61 3.67 13.56 -28.21
C THR A 61 2.34 13.53 -27.44
N GLU A 62 2.36 13.36 -26.11
CA GLU A 62 1.16 13.15 -25.28
C GLU A 62 1.07 14.25 -24.20
N PHE A 63 0.49 15.40 -24.54
CA PHE A 63 0.47 16.58 -23.66
C PHE A 63 -0.65 16.59 -22.62
N TYR A 64 -1.82 16.04 -22.94
CA TYR A 64 -3.05 16.25 -22.15
C TYR A 64 -3.52 15.04 -21.34
N SER A 65 -3.23 13.82 -21.80
CA SER A 65 -3.77 12.57 -21.25
C SER A 65 -2.81 11.88 -20.29
N ALA A 66 -1.54 11.77 -20.66
CA ALA A 66 -0.52 11.00 -19.94
C ALA A 66 0.33 11.85 -18.99
N ARG A 67 0.24 13.18 -19.09
CA ARG A 67 1.07 14.13 -18.36
C ARG A 67 0.43 14.52 -17.04
N MET A 68 1.18 14.35 -15.94
CA MET A 68 0.74 14.85 -14.63
C MET A 68 1.04 16.34 -14.51
N THR A 69 0.10 17.09 -13.94
CA THR A 69 0.33 18.50 -13.62
C THR A 69 1.35 18.65 -12.49
N ARG A 70 1.93 19.85 -12.34
CA ARG A 70 2.90 20.12 -11.28
C ARG A 70 2.37 19.86 -9.87
N ARG A 71 1.05 19.98 -9.65
CA ARG A 71 0.41 19.78 -8.33
C ARG A 71 0.24 18.30 -7.98
N GLU A 72 -0.03 17.47 -9.00
CA GLU A 72 -0.22 16.03 -8.88
C GLU A 72 1.11 15.29 -8.74
N ARG A 73 2.19 15.84 -9.29
CA ARG A 73 3.55 15.28 -9.11
C ARG A 73 3.97 15.37 -7.65
N LYS A 74 4.16 14.21 -7.02
CA LYS A 74 4.70 14.07 -5.66
C LYS A 74 6.06 13.39 -5.68
N GLU A 75 6.83 13.60 -4.63
CA GLU A 75 8.20 13.09 -4.50
C GLU A 75 8.24 11.57 -4.34
N THR A 76 7.28 11.00 -3.60
CA THR A 76 7.24 9.57 -3.30
C THR A 76 5.99 8.89 -3.85
N LEU A 77 6.09 7.60 -4.16
CA LEU A 77 4.93 6.80 -4.60
C LEU A 77 3.82 6.80 -3.56
N VAL A 78 4.18 6.74 -2.26
CA VAL A 78 3.23 6.72 -1.15
C VAL A 78 2.43 8.00 -1.08
N GLU A 79 3.09 9.15 -1.27
CA GLU A 79 2.41 10.43 -1.28
C GLU A 79 1.45 10.56 -2.48
N GLN A 80 1.84 10.08 -3.66
CA GLN A 80 0.94 10.04 -4.83
C GLN A 80 -0.31 9.20 -4.53
N LEU A 81 -0.14 8.05 -3.87
CA LEU A 81 -1.26 7.19 -3.49
C LEU A 81 -2.18 7.86 -2.46
N LEU A 82 -1.61 8.57 -1.50
CA LEU A 82 -2.37 9.30 -0.49
C LEU A 82 -3.04 10.55 -1.05
N ALA A 83 -2.50 11.18 -2.08
CA ALA A 83 -3.15 12.32 -2.73
C ALA A 83 -4.45 11.93 -3.48
N ASP A 84 -4.65 10.64 -3.78
CA ASP A 84 -5.83 10.14 -4.49
C ASP A 84 -7.00 9.89 -3.53
N GLU A 85 -7.95 10.83 -3.49
CA GLU A 85 -9.14 10.78 -2.64
C GLU A 85 -10.01 9.54 -2.88
N THR A 86 -10.09 9.08 -4.12
CA THR A 86 -10.93 7.92 -4.48
C THR A 86 -10.38 6.64 -3.85
N LYS A 87 -9.06 6.49 -3.84
CA LYS A 87 -8.39 5.36 -3.19
C LYS A 87 -8.46 5.46 -1.68
N GLN A 88 -8.33 6.66 -1.10
CA GLN A 88 -8.52 6.84 0.34
C GLN A 88 -9.90 6.38 0.82
N ALA A 89 -10.96 6.78 0.11
CA ALA A 89 -12.33 6.38 0.44
C ALA A 89 -12.49 4.85 0.38
N TYR A 90 -11.95 4.22 -0.66
CA TYR A 90 -11.95 2.76 -0.79
C TYR A 90 -11.20 2.06 0.36
N PHE A 91 -9.99 2.52 0.68
CA PHE A 91 -9.18 1.94 1.76
C PHE A 91 -9.86 2.09 3.11
N LYS A 92 -10.42 3.27 3.42
CA LYS A 92 -11.16 3.50 4.66
C LYS A 92 -12.34 2.55 4.79
N ARG A 93 -13.15 2.43 3.74
CA ARG A 93 -14.32 1.52 3.70
C ARG A 93 -13.91 0.06 3.92
N LYS A 94 -12.94 -0.45 3.13
CA LYS A 94 -12.49 -1.85 3.24
C LYS A 94 -11.78 -2.12 4.56
N PHE A 95 -11.05 -1.16 5.11
CA PHE A 95 -10.43 -1.28 6.42
C PHE A 95 -11.50 -1.47 7.51
N SER A 96 -12.52 -0.63 7.55
CA SER A 96 -13.62 -0.76 8.52
C SER A 96 -14.33 -2.12 8.41
N GLU A 97 -14.65 -2.55 7.19
CA GLU A 97 -15.28 -3.86 6.95
C GLU A 97 -14.40 -5.02 7.45
N ILE A 98 -13.09 -4.96 7.22
CA ILE A 98 -12.14 -5.97 7.71
C ILE A 98 -12.05 -5.93 9.24
N GLN A 99 -12.03 -4.74 9.85
CA GLN A 99 -11.99 -4.58 11.30
C GLN A 99 -13.25 -5.12 11.96
N GLU A 100 -14.44 -4.80 11.46
CA GLU A 100 -15.71 -5.33 11.94
C GLU A 100 -15.74 -6.85 11.87
N LYS A 101 -15.33 -7.42 10.73
CA LYS A 101 -15.24 -8.87 10.55
C LYS A 101 -14.25 -9.51 11.53
N ARG A 102 -13.09 -8.91 11.75
CA ARG A 102 -12.06 -9.41 12.70
C ARG A 102 -12.46 -9.24 14.16
N GLN A 103 -13.22 -8.20 14.49
CA GLN A 103 -13.69 -7.94 15.87
C GLN A 103 -14.94 -8.76 16.22
N SER A 104 -15.69 -9.23 15.22
CA SER A 104 -16.82 -10.14 15.41
C SER A 104 -16.41 -11.35 16.27
N GLY A 105 -17.24 -11.68 17.26
CA GLY A 105 -16.94 -12.77 18.21
C GLY A 105 -15.81 -12.49 19.22
N GLY A 106 -15.14 -11.34 19.16
CA GLY A 106 -14.06 -10.97 20.06
C GLY A 106 -14.51 -10.64 21.50
N LYS A 107 -13.54 -10.24 22.32
CA LYS A 107 -13.73 -9.90 23.75
C LYS A 107 -14.86 -8.88 23.97
N ALA A 108 -15.01 -7.90 23.09
CA ALA A 108 -16.07 -6.91 23.18
C ALA A 108 -17.47 -7.53 23.03
N SER A 109 -17.65 -8.44 22.05
CA SER A 109 -18.89 -9.19 21.86
C SER A 109 -19.20 -10.07 23.08
N TYR A 110 -18.19 -10.76 23.62
CA TYR A 110 -18.33 -11.57 24.83
C TYR A 110 -18.74 -10.74 26.06
N ARG A 111 -18.05 -9.61 26.29
CA ARG A 111 -18.38 -8.67 27.39
C ARG A 111 -19.82 -8.15 27.26
N LYS A 112 -20.25 -7.76 26.06
CA LYS A 112 -21.63 -7.30 25.79
C LYS A 112 -22.65 -8.39 26.15
N LYS A 113 -22.41 -9.64 25.74
CA LYS A 113 -23.26 -10.78 26.11
C LYS A 113 -23.31 -11.01 27.63
N LYS A 114 -22.17 -10.89 28.33
CA LYS A 114 -22.10 -11.04 29.79
C LYS A 114 -22.94 -9.96 30.50
N ILE A 115 -22.83 -8.70 30.08
CA ILE A 115 -23.61 -7.58 30.63
C ILE A 115 -25.12 -7.81 30.42
N ILE A 116 -25.52 -8.20 29.21
CA ILE A 116 -26.93 -8.51 28.90
C ILE A 116 -27.46 -9.64 29.81
N ARG A 117 -26.67 -10.70 30.03
CA ARG A 117 -27.03 -11.81 30.93
C ARG A 117 -27.15 -11.36 32.39
N SER A 118 -26.21 -10.57 32.91
CA SER A 118 -26.26 -10.07 34.29
C SER A 118 -27.41 -9.07 34.52
N GLY A 119 -27.77 -8.28 33.50
CA GLY A 119 -28.92 -7.37 33.57
C GLY A 119 -30.26 -8.10 33.59
N LYS A 120 -30.36 -9.26 32.93
CA LYS A 120 -31.56 -10.12 32.98
C LYS A 120 -31.78 -10.79 34.33
N ASN A 121 -30.72 -11.18 35.04
CA ASN A 121 -30.82 -11.78 36.38
C ASN A 121 -31.14 -10.77 37.49
N ARG A 122 -31.18 -9.46 37.19
CA ARG A 122 -31.50 -8.39 38.14
C ARG A 122 -32.93 -7.85 38.02
N ARG A 123 -33.72 -8.40 37.09
CA ARG A 123 -35.17 -8.22 36.98
C ARG A 123 -35.84 -9.51 37.39
#